data_AF-A0A2E1M5D4-F1
#
_entry.id   AF-A0A2E1M5D4-F1
#
_cell.length_a   1.000
_cell.length_b   1.000
_cell.length_c   1.000
_cell.angle_alpha   90.00
_cell.angle_beta   90.00
_cell.angle_gamma   90.00
#
_symmetry.space_group_name_H-M   'P 1'
#
loop_
_entity.id
_entity.type
_entity.pdbx_description
1 polymer ?
#
loop_
_entity_poly.entity_id
_entity_poly.type
_entity_poly.pdbx_seq_one_letter_code
_entity_poly.pdbx_strand_id
1 'polypeptide(L)'
;MNASEKEAFFFSVSFFIEELWRSIGRVLAVLNEPKRNLANLRNQINTRIFIMNTTQTIALATASFITTISAASTSIITCIDFEDLSAGTLYTPVSNFVTGNIDVAVIPHPMGTAFQAEVVTTVPAPMGSGNRLWTNNVAAEFFSASSGYGLATGASFKYAYMGGANYLEVNGFPITPSMWNNFGPLSGSSFMTSLGPVTISVLEGGVPGGFVGQLEITGDIERFKVAGQELWLDDVCFEYPLAAAMVAGDADGDGKVNFADILSVLNNWGP
;
A
#
# COMPACT_ATOMS: atom_id res chain seq x y z
N MET A 1 70.95 -7.01 13.25
CA MET A 1 70.97 -7.42 11.84
C MET A 1 72.35 -7.29 11.24
N ASN A 2 73.07 -8.39 11.40
CA ASN A 2 74.41 -8.70 10.93
C ASN A 2 74.32 -8.95 9.41
N ALA A 3 75.43 -8.87 8.67
CA ALA A 3 75.41 -9.03 7.21
C ALA A 3 74.68 -10.31 6.73
N SER A 4 74.80 -11.43 7.46
CA SER A 4 74.12 -12.68 7.10
C SER A 4 72.60 -12.68 7.28
N GLU A 5 72.06 -11.87 8.20
CA GLU A 5 70.60 -11.76 8.41
C GLU A 5 69.95 -10.88 7.32
N LYS A 6 70.69 -9.91 6.78
CA LYS A 6 70.23 -9.11 5.63
C LYS A 6 70.16 -9.96 4.36
N GLU A 7 71.15 -10.83 4.12
CA GLU A 7 71.13 -11.73 2.95
C GLU A 7 69.98 -12.74 2.99
N ALA A 8 69.66 -13.30 4.17
CA ALA A 8 68.51 -14.21 4.32
C ALA A 8 67.16 -13.51 4.06
N PHE A 9 67.01 -12.25 4.48
CA PHE A 9 65.81 -11.45 4.20
C PHE A 9 65.69 -11.11 2.70
N PHE A 10 66.80 -10.71 2.06
CA PHE A 10 66.81 -10.46 0.61
C PHE A 10 66.48 -11.71 -0.22
N PHE A 11 66.95 -12.89 0.19
CA PHE A 11 66.65 -14.14 -0.50
C PHE A 11 65.17 -14.53 -0.37
N SER A 12 64.57 -14.34 0.81
CA SER A 12 63.16 -14.63 1.06
C SER A 12 62.22 -13.70 0.29
N VAL A 13 62.55 -12.40 0.20
CA VAL A 13 61.75 -11.43 -0.58
C VAL A 13 61.86 -11.69 -2.09
N SER A 14 63.06 -12.04 -2.59
CA SER A 14 63.27 -12.35 -4.01
C SER A 14 62.48 -13.60 -4.44
N PHE A 15 62.48 -14.65 -3.62
CA PHE A 15 61.70 -15.87 -3.88
C PHE A 15 60.19 -15.59 -3.95
N PHE A 16 59.67 -14.77 -3.03
CA PHE A 16 58.25 -14.43 -3.00
C PHE A 16 57.82 -13.58 -4.21
N ILE A 17 58.69 -12.69 -4.71
CA ILE A 17 58.45 -11.89 -5.91
C ILE A 17 58.39 -12.77 -7.16
N GLU A 18 59.28 -13.75 -7.31
CA GLU A 18 59.27 -14.70 -8.44
C GLU A 18 58.00 -15.58 -8.44
N GLU A 19 57.54 -16.04 -7.27
CA GLU A 19 56.29 -16.80 -7.17
C GLU A 19 55.06 -15.95 -7.49
N LEU A 20 55.05 -14.68 -7.08
CA LEU A 20 54.01 -13.72 -7.44
C LEU A 20 53.97 -13.47 -8.95
N TRP A 21 55.13 -13.29 -9.60
CA TRP A 21 55.21 -13.13 -11.06
C TRP A 21 54.77 -14.39 -11.81
N ARG A 22 55.10 -15.59 -11.31
CA ARG A 22 54.60 -16.85 -11.89
C ARG A 22 53.09 -17.01 -11.75
N SER A 23 52.52 -16.60 -10.61
CA SER A 23 51.07 -16.63 -10.37
C SER A 23 50.34 -15.63 -11.28
N ILE A 24 50.84 -14.39 -11.38
CA ILE A 24 50.31 -13.35 -12.29
C ILE A 24 50.41 -13.81 -13.74
N GLY A 25 51.52 -14.45 -14.15
CA GLY A 25 51.69 -15.00 -15.49
C GLY A 25 50.67 -16.10 -15.83
N ARG A 26 50.32 -16.96 -14.87
CA ARG A 26 49.27 -17.99 -15.05
C ARG A 26 47.87 -17.39 -15.18
N VAL A 27 47.55 -16.35 -14.41
CA VAL A 27 46.27 -15.64 -14.51
C VAL A 27 46.15 -14.87 -15.83
N LEU A 28 47.22 -14.23 -16.30
CA LEU A 28 47.26 -13.54 -17.60
C LEU A 28 47.18 -14.49 -18.80
N ALA A 29 47.64 -15.74 -18.67
CA ALA A 29 47.46 -16.77 -19.70
C ALA A 29 45.98 -17.19 -19.85
N VAL A 30 45.25 -17.32 -18.73
CA VAL A 30 43.81 -17.64 -18.72
C VAL A 30 42.96 -16.48 -19.26
N LEU A 31 43.36 -15.23 -19.02
CA LEU A 31 42.63 -14.04 -19.50
C LEU A 31 42.84 -13.72 -20.99
N ASN A 32 43.78 -14.37 -21.68
CA ASN A 32 44.04 -14.16 -23.11
C ASN A 32 43.37 -15.19 -24.04
N GLU A 33 42.71 -16.24 -23.51
CA GLU A 33 41.90 -17.16 -24.30
C GLU A 33 40.59 -16.58 -24.89
N PRO A 34 39.90 -15.56 -24.33
CA PRO A 34 38.65 -15.04 -24.91
C PRO A 34 38.86 -14.30 -26.25
N LYS A 35 40.07 -13.81 -26.53
CA LYS A 35 40.36 -13.05 -27.77
C LYS A 35 40.53 -13.94 -29.00
N ARG A 36 40.87 -15.23 -28.84
CA ARG A 36 40.92 -16.20 -29.96
C ARG A 36 39.53 -16.67 -30.39
N ASN A 37 38.54 -16.66 -29.50
CA ASN A 37 37.17 -17.07 -29.85
C ASN A 37 36.34 -15.97 -30.54
N LEU A 38 36.67 -14.69 -30.33
CA LEU A 38 36.00 -13.58 -31.01
C LEU A 38 36.36 -13.44 -32.51
N ALA A 39 37.58 -13.84 -32.92
CA ALA A 39 37.98 -13.85 -34.32
C ALA A 39 37.27 -14.96 -35.14
N ASN A 40 36.96 -16.10 -34.51
CA ASN A 40 36.22 -17.19 -35.13
C ASN A 40 34.71 -16.96 -35.18
N LEU A 41 34.13 -16.23 -34.22
CA LEU A 41 32.72 -15.79 -34.28
C LEU A 41 32.48 -14.74 -35.38
N ARG A 42 33.44 -13.84 -35.64
CA ARG A 42 33.31 -12.83 -36.70
C ARG A 42 33.29 -13.45 -38.11
N ASN A 43 34.00 -14.57 -38.32
CA ASN A 43 33.97 -15.30 -39.59
C ASN A 43 32.72 -16.19 -39.75
N GLN A 44 32.15 -16.74 -38.68
CA GLN A 44 30.88 -17.47 -38.79
C GLN A 44 29.65 -16.58 -39.01
N ILE A 45 29.68 -15.33 -38.54
CA ILE A 45 28.60 -14.36 -38.79
C ILE A 45 28.62 -13.84 -40.24
N ASN A 46 29.80 -13.65 -40.84
CA ASN A 46 29.91 -13.16 -42.22
C ASN A 46 29.55 -14.21 -43.29
N THR A 47 29.63 -15.52 -42.99
CA THR A 47 29.25 -16.58 -43.94
C THR A 47 27.74 -16.89 -43.92
N ARG A 48 27.01 -16.48 -42.87
CA ARG A 48 25.53 -16.63 -42.83
C ARG A 48 24.77 -15.43 -43.41
N ILE A 49 25.45 -14.36 -43.79
CA ILE A 49 24.86 -13.15 -44.39
C ILE A 49 24.81 -13.21 -45.94
N PHE A 50 25.40 -14.22 -46.58
CA PHE A 50 25.47 -14.30 -48.05
C PHE A 50 24.55 -15.38 -48.70
N ILE A 51 23.57 -15.90 -47.97
CA ILE A 51 22.52 -16.78 -48.53
C ILE A 51 21.15 -16.17 -48.21
N MET A 52 20.91 -14.99 -48.75
CA MET A 52 19.58 -14.50 -49.08
C MET A 52 19.58 -14.29 -50.58
N ASN A 53 19.04 -15.24 -51.33
CA ASN A 53 18.22 -14.94 -52.49
C ASN A 53 17.47 -16.21 -52.91
N THR A 54 16.21 -16.01 -53.28
CA THR A 54 15.27 -16.98 -53.85
C THR A 54 14.73 -18.06 -52.93
N THR A 55 13.79 -17.71 -52.04
CA THR A 55 12.48 -18.38 -52.00
C THR A 55 11.45 -17.50 -51.28
N GLN A 56 10.30 -17.30 -51.92
CA GLN A 56 9.16 -16.58 -51.35
C GLN A 56 8.66 -17.29 -50.10
N THR A 57 8.45 -16.55 -49.01
CA THR A 57 7.59 -16.99 -47.91
C THR A 57 6.81 -15.78 -47.43
N ILE A 58 5.50 -15.81 -47.69
CA ILE A 58 4.51 -14.86 -47.18
C ILE A 58 4.50 -15.03 -45.66
N ALA A 59 5.13 -14.11 -44.93
CA ALA A 59 4.99 -14.03 -43.49
C ALA A 59 3.60 -13.46 -43.18
N LEU A 60 2.68 -14.34 -42.77
CA LEU A 60 1.51 -13.92 -42.01
C LEU A 60 2.02 -13.24 -40.74
N ALA A 61 1.88 -11.92 -40.69
CA ALA A 61 2.03 -11.17 -39.46
C ALA A 61 0.88 -11.57 -38.52
N THR A 62 1.11 -12.57 -37.67
CA THR A 62 0.32 -12.74 -36.46
C THR A 62 0.71 -11.60 -35.53
N ALA A 63 -0.02 -10.49 -35.62
CA ALA A 63 -0.08 -9.50 -34.56
C ALA A 63 -0.56 -10.24 -33.31
N SER A 64 0.37 -10.65 -32.44
CA SER A 64 0.03 -11.00 -31.08
C SER A 64 -0.45 -9.72 -30.43
N PHE A 65 -1.77 -9.52 -30.45
CA PHE A 65 -2.43 -8.64 -29.51
C PHE A 65 -2.08 -9.15 -28.13
N ILE A 66 -1.10 -8.51 -27.48
CA ILE A 66 -1.00 -8.57 -26.04
C ILE A 66 -2.20 -7.75 -25.56
N THR A 67 -3.34 -8.43 -25.41
CA THR A 67 -4.41 -7.91 -24.56
C THR A 67 -3.81 -7.86 -23.17
N THR A 68 -3.36 -6.67 -22.76
CA THR A 68 -3.29 -6.35 -21.33
C THR A 68 -4.69 -6.58 -20.80
N ILE A 69 -4.89 -7.72 -20.15
CA ILE A 69 -6.04 -7.93 -19.29
C ILE A 69 -5.86 -6.87 -18.20
N SER A 70 -6.55 -5.75 -18.36
CA SER A 70 -6.75 -4.84 -17.24
C SER A 70 -7.36 -5.71 -16.16
N ALA A 71 -6.65 -5.94 -15.05
CA ALA A 71 -7.27 -6.53 -13.88
C ALA A 71 -8.48 -5.64 -13.59
N ALA A 72 -9.67 -6.19 -13.76
CA ALA A 72 -10.87 -5.53 -13.28
C ALA A 72 -10.64 -5.30 -11.79
N SER A 73 -10.83 -4.06 -11.31
CA SER A 73 -10.80 -3.80 -9.88
C SER A 73 -11.71 -4.81 -9.20
N THR A 74 -11.15 -5.60 -8.28
CA THR A 74 -11.88 -6.65 -7.55
C THR A 74 -12.67 -6.09 -6.37
N SER A 75 -12.65 -4.77 -6.20
CA SER A 75 -13.24 -4.06 -5.09
C SER A 75 -13.83 -2.71 -5.49
N ILE A 76 -14.84 -2.29 -4.73
CA ILE A 76 -15.35 -0.92 -4.70
C ILE A 76 -14.63 -0.18 -3.60
N ILE A 77 -14.14 1.01 -3.89
CA ILE A 77 -13.56 1.90 -2.87
C ILE A 77 -14.47 3.12 -2.72
N THR A 78 -14.86 3.41 -1.47
CA THR A 78 -15.58 4.64 -1.11
C THR A 78 -14.69 5.44 -0.17
N CYS A 79 -14.39 6.68 -0.53
CA CYS A 79 -13.55 7.57 0.26
C CYS A 79 -14.34 8.79 0.71
N ILE A 80 -14.00 9.26 1.91
CA ILE A 80 -14.53 10.45 2.56
C ILE A 80 -13.39 11.45 2.63
N ASP A 81 -13.59 12.62 2.03
CA ASP A 81 -12.67 13.77 2.02
C ASP A 81 -13.25 14.99 2.76
N PHE A 82 -14.44 14.86 3.36
CA PHE A 82 -15.14 15.90 4.11
C PHE A 82 -15.47 17.18 3.31
N GLU A 83 -15.34 17.17 1.98
CA GLU A 83 -15.59 18.34 1.13
C GLU A 83 -17.09 18.69 1.00
N ASP A 84 -17.97 17.73 1.33
CA ASP A 84 -19.41 17.95 1.42
C ASP A 84 -19.84 18.67 2.71
N LEU A 85 -18.93 18.84 3.67
CA LEU A 85 -19.15 19.56 4.91
C LEU A 85 -18.62 21.00 4.84
N SER A 86 -19.19 21.91 5.61
CA SER A 86 -18.69 23.29 5.68
C SER A 86 -17.52 23.40 6.66
N ALA A 87 -16.43 24.05 6.26
CA ALA A 87 -15.34 24.37 7.17
C ALA A 87 -15.81 25.23 8.36
N GLY A 88 -15.28 24.94 9.55
CA GLY A 88 -15.71 25.51 10.84
C GLY A 88 -16.94 24.83 11.45
N THR A 89 -17.48 23.77 10.81
CA THR A 89 -18.57 23.00 11.41
C THR A 89 -18.06 22.25 12.63
N LEU A 90 -18.72 22.48 13.77
CA LEU A 90 -18.41 21.85 15.05
C LEU A 90 -19.37 20.69 15.32
N TYR A 91 -18.81 19.56 15.74
CA TYR A 91 -19.54 18.40 16.20
C TYR A 91 -19.17 18.12 17.67
N THR A 92 -20.14 18.31 18.55
CA THR A 92 -20.01 17.94 19.96
C THR A 92 -20.11 16.43 20.15
N PRO A 93 -19.71 15.88 21.30
CA PRO A 93 -19.97 14.48 21.58
C PRO A 93 -21.45 14.12 21.47
N VAL A 94 -21.73 12.89 21.00
CA VAL A 94 -23.05 12.35 20.68
C VAL A 94 -23.66 12.92 19.37
N SER A 95 -22.93 13.77 18.64
CA SER A 95 -23.33 14.19 17.30
C SER A 95 -23.14 13.05 16.29
N ASN A 96 -24.02 13.01 15.29
CA ASN A 96 -23.86 12.17 14.10
C ASN A 96 -23.97 13.07 12.86
N PHE A 97 -23.24 12.72 11.81
CA PHE A 97 -23.35 13.34 10.50
C PHE A 97 -23.08 12.29 9.42
N VAL A 98 -23.43 12.64 8.18
CA VAL A 98 -23.17 11.81 7.01
C VAL A 98 -22.20 12.57 6.13
N THR A 99 -21.18 11.87 5.64
CA THR A 99 -20.23 12.41 4.67
C THR A 99 -19.79 11.30 3.72
N GLY A 100 -19.78 11.57 2.42
CA GLY A 100 -19.44 10.53 1.43
C GLY A 100 -20.32 9.27 1.48
N ASN A 101 -21.60 9.42 1.86
CA ASN A 101 -22.55 8.33 2.14
C ASN A 101 -22.13 7.37 3.27
N ILE A 102 -21.25 7.82 4.16
CA ILE A 102 -20.87 7.09 5.37
C ILE A 102 -21.42 7.83 6.58
N ASP A 103 -22.11 7.10 7.46
CA ASP A 103 -22.49 7.58 8.78
C ASP A 103 -21.22 7.72 9.65
N VAL A 104 -21.11 8.85 10.33
CA VAL A 104 -20.02 9.15 11.27
C VAL A 104 -20.63 9.58 12.60
N ALA A 105 -20.22 8.92 13.68
CA ALA A 105 -20.58 9.29 15.05
C ALA A 105 -19.39 9.94 15.77
N VAL A 106 -19.64 11.05 16.46
CA VAL A 106 -18.66 11.72 17.33
C VAL A 106 -18.95 11.34 18.77
N ILE A 107 -18.00 10.68 19.43
CA ILE A 107 -18.20 10.08 20.75
C ILE A 107 -17.19 10.67 21.74
N PRO A 108 -17.56 10.92 23.02
CA PRO A 108 -16.58 11.34 24.00
C PRO A 108 -15.48 10.28 24.14
N HIS A 109 -14.22 10.70 24.17
CA HIS A 109 -13.11 9.81 24.47
C HIS A 109 -12.21 10.43 25.55
N PRO A 110 -12.05 9.81 26.72
CA PRO A 110 -11.52 10.47 27.93
C PRO A 110 -10.00 10.69 27.88
N MET A 111 -9.54 11.57 27.00
CA MET A 111 -8.12 11.94 26.83
C MET A 111 -7.81 13.34 27.35
N GLY A 112 -8.84 14.09 27.75
CA GLY A 112 -8.72 15.48 28.21
C GLY A 112 -10.08 16.06 28.60
N THR A 113 -10.16 17.38 28.70
CA THR A 113 -11.34 18.10 29.22
C THR A 113 -12.15 18.86 28.16
N ALA A 114 -11.59 19.05 26.96
CA ALA A 114 -12.24 19.79 25.87
C ALA A 114 -12.64 18.82 24.78
N PHE A 115 -13.95 18.56 24.62
CA PHE A 115 -14.46 17.55 23.71
C PHE A 115 -15.06 18.18 22.46
N GLN A 116 -14.37 18.08 21.32
CA GLN A 116 -14.89 18.57 20.05
C GLN A 116 -14.30 17.84 18.85
N ALA A 117 -15.11 17.68 17.81
CA ALA A 117 -14.63 17.47 16.45
C ALA A 117 -14.99 18.71 15.60
N GLU A 118 -14.13 19.05 14.65
CA GLU A 118 -14.30 20.23 13.80
C GLU A 118 -13.84 19.92 12.37
N VAL A 119 -14.59 20.38 11.38
CA VAL A 119 -14.14 20.37 9.99
C VAL A 119 -13.24 21.58 9.76
N VAL A 120 -11.96 21.36 9.48
CA VAL A 120 -10.96 22.43 9.36
C VAL A 120 -10.19 22.31 8.05
N THR A 121 -9.77 23.45 7.50
CA THR A 121 -8.91 23.49 6.30
C THR A 121 -7.43 23.64 6.64
N THR A 122 -7.12 24.10 7.84
CA THR A 122 -5.76 24.29 8.34
C THR A 122 -5.30 23.07 9.11
N VAL A 123 -4.21 22.46 8.65
CA VAL A 123 -3.55 21.34 9.32
C VAL A 123 -2.11 21.75 9.69
N PRO A 124 -1.60 21.42 10.90
CA PRO A 124 -0.26 21.81 11.34
C PRO A 124 0.88 21.17 10.54
N ALA A 125 0.60 20.10 9.80
CA ALA A 125 1.54 19.42 8.93
C ALA A 125 0.85 18.98 7.63
N PRO A 126 1.54 18.93 6.48
CA PRO A 126 0.91 18.61 5.20
C PRO A 126 0.39 17.17 5.15
N MET A 127 -0.93 17.00 5.01
CA MET A 127 -1.60 15.72 4.77
C MET A 127 -2.93 15.95 4.05
N GLY A 128 -3.35 15.00 3.22
CA GLY A 128 -4.62 15.06 2.47
C GLY A 128 -4.86 16.38 1.70
N SER A 129 -6.11 16.79 1.50
CA SER A 129 -6.50 18.02 0.80
C SER A 129 -7.77 18.66 1.38
N GLY A 130 -7.96 19.97 1.16
CA GLY A 130 -9.20 20.68 1.52
C GLY A 130 -9.67 20.57 2.98
N ASN A 131 -10.82 19.96 3.24
CA ASN A 131 -11.45 19.82 4.55
C ASN A 131 -10.96 18.57 5.28
N ARG A 132 -10.62 18.72 6.57
CA ARG A 132 -10.17 17.62 7.42
C ARG A 132 -11.01 17.57 8.66
N LEU A 133 -11.22 16.38 9.20
CA LEU A 133 -11.83 16.22 10.50
C LEU A 133 -10.74 16.30 11.57
N TRP A 134 -10.70 17.41 12.31
CA TRP A 134 -9.90 17.52 13.52
C TRP A 134 -10.68 16.97 14.71
N THR A 135 -10.03 16.11 15.50
CA THR A 135 -10.56 15.55 16.75
C THR A 135 -9.74 16.04 17.92
N ASN A 136 -10.44 16.45 18.97
CA ASN A 136 -9.86 16.87 20.24
C ASN A 136 -10.66 16.26 21.40
N ASN A 137 -10.06 15.24 22.03
CA ASN A 137 -10.65 14.42 23.09
C ASN A 137 -11.97 13.74 22.69
N VAL A 138 -12.18 13.50 21.40
CA VAL A 138 -13.34 12.77 20.88
C VAL A 138 -12.87 11.69 19.92
N ALA A 139 -13.72 10.71 19.71
CA ALA A 139 -13.55 9.70 18.69
C ALA A 139 -14.52 9.95 17.53
N ALA A 140 -14.04 9.77 16.30
CA ALA A 140 -14.87 9.60 15.12
C ALA A 140 -15.01 8.10 14.86
N GLU A 141 -16.25 7.61 14.84
CA GLU A 141 -16.59 6.23 14.50
C GLU A 141 -17.29 6.20 13.15
N PHE A 142 -16.71 5.43 12.21
CA PHE A 142 -17.16 5.32 10.83
C PHE A 142 -17.81 3.95 10.60
N PHE A 143 -18.99 3.93 9.98
CA PHE A 143 -19.78 2.70 9.80
C PHE A 143 -19.78 2.26 8.32
N SER A 144 -19.07 1.20 7.97
CA SER A 144 -18.93 0.78 6.56
C SER A 144 -20.27 0.39 5.92
N ALA A 145 -21.13 -0.28 6.69
CA ALA A 145 -22.43 -0.74 6.22
C ALA A 145 -23.37 0.38 5.75
N SER A 146 -23.17 1.62 6.21
CA SER A 146 -23.98 2.77 5.80
C SER A 146 -23.80 3.13 4.31
N SER A 147 -22.71 2.69 3.68
CA SER A 147 -22.49 2.83 2.23
C SER A 147 -23.53 2.09 1.37
N GLY A 148 -24.22 1.09 1.93
CA GLY A 148 -25.10 0.19 1.20
C GLY A 148 -24.41 -1.04 0.59
N TYR A 149 -23.07 -1.12 0.66
CA TYR A 149 -22.30 -2.27 0.16
C TYR A 149 -22.03 -3.34 1.22
N GLY A 150 -22.62 -3.24 2.42
CA GLY A 150 -22.39 -4.20 3.49
C GLY A 150 -21.03 -4.03 4.18
N LEU A 151 -20.37 -5.14 4.54
CA LEU A 151 -19.08 -5.10 5.25
C LEU A 151 -17.93 -4.80 4.29
N ALA A 152 -17.05 -3.90 4.71
CA ALA A 152 -15.80 -3.64 4.03
C ALA A 152 -14.78 -4.76 4.33
N THR A 153 -13.87 -5.04 3.41
CA THR A 153 -12.72 -5.95 3.57
C THR A 153 -11.41 -5.20 3.86
N GLY A 154 -11.48 -3.87 3.89
CA GLY A 154 -10.39 -3.01 4.30
C GLY A 154 -10.86 -1.59 4.59
N ALA A 155 -10.06 -0.87 5.34
CA ALA A 155 -10.25 0.56 5.58
C ALA A 155 -8.91 1.27 5.63
N SER A 156 -8.87 2.55 5.28
CA SER A 156 -7.68 3.37 5.43
C SER A 156 -8.04 4.80 5.78
N PHE A 157 -7.07 5.53 6.33
CA PHE A 157 -7.18 6.97 6.51
C PHE A 157 -5.80 7.60 6.53
N LYS A 158 -5.72 8.85 6.07
CA LYS A 158 -4.56 9.70 6.31
C LYS A 158 -4.75 10.46 7.61
N TYR A 159 -3.64 10.73 8.28
CA TYR A 159 -3.66 11.50 9.52
C TYR A 159 -2.48 12.45 9.66
N ALA A 160 -2.72 13.54 10.38
CA ALA A 160 -1.67 14.28 11.09
C ALA A 160 -1.96 14.19 12.58
N TYR A 161 -0.97 13.79 13.36
CA TYR A 161 -1.02 13.74 14.81
C TYR A 161 0.04 14.68 15.38
N MET A 162 -0.36 15.61 16.22
CA MET A 162 0.53 16.68 16.72
C MET A 162 0.78 16.64 18.23
N GLY A 163 0.24 15.63 18.93
CA GLY A 163 0.47 15.47 20.35
C GLY A 163 -0.68 14.83 21.12
N GLY A 164 -0.37 14.46 22.36
CA GLY A 164 -1.31 13.87 23.30
C GLY A 164 -1.45 12.35 23.15
N ALA A 165 -2.70 11.90 23.04
CA ALA A 165 -3.09 10.51 23.01
C ALA A 165 -3.94 10.25 21.78
N ASN A 166 -3.79 9.07 21.18
CA ASN A 166 -4.68 8.54 20.17
C ASN A 166 -5.25 7.18 20.58
N TYR A 167 -6.37 6.85 19.96
CA TYR A 167 -7.05 5.58 20.13
C TYR A 167 -7.52 5.06 18.77
N LEU A 168 -7.44 3.75 18.58
CA LEU A 168 -7.95 3.01 17.43
C LEU A 168 -8.68 1.78 17.95
N GLU A 169 -9.87 1.54 17.42
CA GLU A 169 -10.69 0.37 17.68
C GLU A 169 -11.32 -0.10 16.36
N VAL A 170 -11.36 -1.40 16.16
CA VAL A 170 -11.91 -2.02 14.96
C VAL A 170 -12.94 -3.06 15.37
N ASN A 171 -14.16 -2.96 14.86
CA ASN A 171 -15.29 -3.84 15.19
C ASN A 171 -15.51 -4.01 16.71
N GLY A 172 -15.29 -2.95 17.49
CA GLY A 172 -15.41 -2.98 18.96
C GLY A 172 -14.21 -3.57 19.70
N PHE A 173 -13.14 -3.97 19.00
CA PHE A 173 -11.90 -4.43 19.63
C PHE A 173 -10.87 -3.28 19.72
N PRO A 174 -10.44 -2.87 20.94
CA PRO A 174 -9.43 -1.83 21.12
C PRO A 174 -8.06 -2.28 20.59
N ILE A 175 -7.53 -1.59 19.58
CA ILE A 175 -6.19 -1.83 19.03
C ILE A 175 -5.13 -1.11 19.87
N THR A 176 -5.44 0.10 20.35
CA THR A 176 -4.55 0.91 21.19
C THR A 176 -5.16 1.20 22.56
N PRO A 177 -5.44 0.17 23.39
CA PRO A 177 -6.22 0.31 24.63
C PRO A 177 -5.59 1.24 25.68
N SER A 178 -4.26 1.41 25.67
CA SER A 178 -3.54 2.22 26.65
C SER A 178 -3.31 3.67 26.23
N MET A 179 -3.97 4.14 25.16
CA MET A 179 -3.72 5.43 24.52
C MET A 179 -2.29 5.57 23.99
N TRP A 180 -2.16 5.75 22.68
CA TRP A 180 -0.87 5.71 22.02
C TRP A 180 -0.47 7.09 21.52
N ASN A 181 0.82 7.40 21.61
CA ASN A 181 1.36 8.67 21.15
C ASN A 181 1.86 8.62 19.70
N ASN A 182 1.61 7.50 18.98
CA ASN A 182 2.05 7.25 17.60
C ASN A 182 1.34 5.97 17.07
N PHE A 183 0.98 5.92 15.78
CA PHE A 183 0.42 4.71 15.14
C PHE A 183 1.46 3.80 14.47
N GLY A 184 2.58 4.33 13.99
CA GLY A 184 3.70 3.65 13.34
C GLY A 184 4.09 2.28 13.92
N PRO A 185 4.22 2.07 15.25
CA PRO A 185 4.57 0.77 15.80
C PRO A 185 3.48 -0.32 15.63
N LEU A 186 2.28 0.03 15.16
CA LEU A 186 1.25 -0.94 14.77
C LEU A 186 1.53 -1.58 13.40
N SER A 187 2.43 -1.03 12.59
CA SER A 187 2.69 -1.55 11.24
C SER A 187 3.17 -3.01 11.29
N GLY A 188 2.47 -3.89 10.56
CA GLY A 188 2.73 -5.34 10.52
C GLY A 188 2.12 -6.13 11.67
N SER A 189 1.35 -5.51 12.56
CA SER A 189 0.64 -6.20 13.64
C SER A 189 -0.72 -6.73 13.18
N SER A 190 -1.15 -7.84 13.78
CA SER A 190 -2.47 -8.43 13.54
C SER A 190 -3.23 -8.61 14.86
N PHE A 191 -4.53 -8.34 14.83
CA PHE A 191 -5.42 -8.39 15.98
C PHE A 191 -6.65 -9.21 15.69
N MET A 192 -7.20 -9.85 16.73
CA MET A 192 -8.38 -10.68 16.61
C MET A 192 -9.62 -9.87 16.98
N THR A 193 -10.49 -9.57 16.00
CA THR A 193 -11.77 -8.87 16.25
C THR A 193 -12.94 -9.85 16.32
N SER A 194 -14.15 -9.34 16.55
CA SER A 194 -15.40 -10.14 16.52
C SER A 194 -15.73 -10.73 15.14
N LEU A 195 -15.23 -10.13 14.05
CA LEU A 195 -15.50 -10.56 12.68
C LEU A 195 -14.39 -11.38 12.05
N GLY A 196 -13.19 -11.36 12.63
CA GLY A 196 -12.02 -11.97 12.00
C GLY A 196 -10.74 -11.22 12.29
N PRO A 197 -9.60 -11.79 11.85
CA PRO A 197 -8.31 -11.16 12.07
C PRO A 197 -8.23 -9.90 11.20
N VAL A 198 -7.69 -8.84 11.78
CA VAL A 198 -7.35 -7.62 11.05
C VAL A 198 -5.85 -7.39 11.12
N THR A 199 -5.25 -6.91 10.04
CA THR A 199 -3.84 -6.54 9.98
C THR A 199 -3.72 -5.04 9.78
N ILE A 200 -2.82 -4.41 10.51
CA ILE A 200 -2.55 -2.98 10.42
C ILE A 200 -1.24 -2.76 9.65
N SER A 201 -1.28 -1.89 8.65
CA SER A 201 -0.11 -1.36 7.97
C SER A 201 -0.09 0.16 8.19
N VAL A 202 1.08 0.69 8.56
CA VAL A 202 1.24 2.13 8.76
C VAL A 202 2.43 2.61 7.96
N LEU A 203 2.21 3.61 7.14
CA LEU A 203 3.24 4.43 6.51
C LEU A 203 3.25 5.79 7.20
N GLU A 204 4.29 6.08 7.98
CA GLU A 204 4.39 7.30 8.78
C GLU A 204 5.74 8.00 8.58
N GLY A 205 5.73 9.32 8.62
CA GLY A 205 6.91 10.17 8.71
C GLY A 205 6.81 11.14 9.88
N GLY A 206 7.93 11.33 10.58
CA GLY A 206 8.03 12.35 11.62
C GLY A 206 8.01 13.77 11.04
N VAL A 207 7.31 14.67 11.71
CA VAL A 207 7.25 16.11 11.40
C VAL A 207 7.54 16.92 12.67
N PRO A 208 7.86 18.23 12.57
CA PRO A 208 8.04 19.05 13.76
C PRO A 208 6.80 19.01 14.66
N GLY A 209 6.95 18.46 15.87
CA GLY A 209 5.86 18.35 16.85
C GLY A 209 5.02 17.07 16.76
N GLY A 210 5.21 16.20 15.76
CA GLY A 210 4.33 15.05 15.62
C GLY A 210 4.65 14.11 14.46
N PHE A 211 3.60 13.51 13.91
CA PHE A 211 3.66 12.51 12.85
C PHE A 211 2.59 12.75 11.80
N VAL A 212 2.92 12.43 10.55
CA VAL A 212 1.96 12.39 9.45
C VAL A 212 2.06 11.02 8.82
N GLY A 213 0.92 10.41 8.50
CA GLY A 213 0.93 9.10 7.88
C GLY A 213 -0.39 8.69 7.25
N GLN A 214 -0.37 7.45 6.77
CA GLN A 214 -1.52 6.70 6.31
C GLN A 214 -1.56 5.38 7.07
N LEU A 215 -2.72 5.06 7.64
CA LEU A 215 -2.98 3.79 8.28
C LEU A 215 -3.94 3.00 7.41
N GLU A 216 -3.63 1.73 7.21
CA GLU A 216 -4.44 0.77 6.47
C GLU A 216 -4.77 -0.42 7.38
N ILE A 217 -6.02 -0.87 7.28
CA ILE A 217 -6.59 -1.99 8.01
C ILE A 217 -7.07 -2.98 6.96
N THR A 218 -6.55 -4.21 7.00
CA THR A 218 -6.98 -5.30 6.10
C THR A 218 -7.70 -6.36 6.91
N GLY A 219 -8.89 -6.77 6.48
CA GLY A 219 -9.78 -7.70 7.16
C GLY A 219 -11.22 -7.19 7.17
N ASP A 220 -12.19 -7.97 7.64
CA ASP A 220 -13.59 -7.55 7.66
C ASP A 220 -13.81 -6.38 8.63
N ILE A 221 -14.35 -5.27 8.12
CA ILE A 221 -14.63 -4.03 8.85
C ILE A 221 -16.11 -3.70 8.75
N GLU A 222 -16.82 -3.80 9.86
CA GLU A 222 -18.17 -3.22 10.06
C GLU A 222 -18.05 -1.75 10.45
N ARG A 223 -17.09 -1.44 11.32
CA ARG A 223 -16.82 -0.10 11.80
C ARG A 223 -15.41 0.00 12.34
N PHE A 224 -14.86 1.20 12.28
CA PHE A 224 -13.68 1.53 13.06
C PHE A 224 -13.86 2.90 13.71
N LYS A 225 -13.16 3.06 14.83
CA LYS A 225 -13.19 4.24 15.66
C LYS A 225 -11.78 4.74 15.84
N VAL A 226 -11.57 6.02 15.56
CA VAL A 226 -10.29 6.69 15.73
C VAL A 226 -10.49 7.94 16.58
N ALA A 227 -9.65 8.13 17.59
CA ALA A 227 -9.75 9.27 18.51
C ALA A 227 -8.37 9.92 18.68
N GLY A 228 -8.35 11.23 18.92
CA GLY A 228 -7.14 11.93 19.34
C GLY A 228 -7.40 13.21 20.15
N GLN A 229 -6.33 13.75 20.76
CA GLN A 229 -6.33 15.10 21.34
C GLN A 229 -5.98 16.17 20.29
N GLU A 230 -5.02 15.85 19.43
CA GLU A 230 -4.53 16.72 18.36
C GLU A 230 -4.36 15.87 17.11
N LEU A 231 -5.48 15.34 16.59
CA LEU A 231 -5.49 14.40 15.47
C LEU A 231 -6.42 14.91 14.36
N TRP A 232 -5.84 15.06 13.17
CA TRP A 232 -6.54 15.40 11.94
C TRP A 232 -6.67 14.14 11.08
N LEU A 233 -7.83 13.95 10.49
CA LEU A 233 -8.19 12.82 9.63
C LEU A 233 -8.61 13.34 8.27
N ASP A 234 -8.20 12.61 7.23
CA ASP A 234 -8.56 12.89 5.84
C ASP A 234 -8.49 11.59 5.03
N ASP A 235 -9.08 11.60 3.83
CA ASP A 235 -9.09 10.48 2.89
C ASP A 235 -9.45 9.15 3.58
N VAL A 236 -10.56 9.15 4.33
CA VAL A 236 -11.03 7.96 5.03
C VAL A 236 -11.72 7.05 4.02
N CYS A 237 -11.11 5.92 3.70
CA CYS A 237 -11.60 5.02 2.67
C CYS A 237 -12.02 3.66 3.24
N PHE A 238 -13.03 3.07 2.61
CA PHE A 238 -13.42 1.68 2.77
C PHE A 238 -13.28 0.94 1.45
N GLU A 239 -12.79 -0.28 1.53
CA GLU A 239 -12.72 -1.22 0.41
C GLU A 239 -13.75 -2.31 0.60
N TYR A 240 -14.63 -2.51 -0.38
CA TYR A 240 -15.68 -3.53 -0.37
C TYR A 240 -15.40 -4.57 -1.47
N PRO A 241 -15.73 -5.85 -1.27
CA PRO A 241 -15.62 -6.83 -2.34
C PRO A 241 -16.56 -6.46 -3.48
N LEU A 242 -16.21 -6.76 -4.74
CA LEU A 242 -17.11 -6.46 -5.87
C LEU A 242 -18.49 -7.16 -5.74
N ALA A 243 -18.53 -8.31 -5.07
CA ALA A 243 -19.78 -9.01 -4.76
C ALA A 243 -20.65 -8.30 -3.70
N ALA A 244 -20.10 -7.33 -2.96
CA ALA A 244 -20.86 -6.47 -2.06
C ALA A 244 -21.57 -5.32 -2.80
N ALA A 245 -21.16 -5.04 -4.04
CA ALA A 245 -21.86 -4.15 -4.97
C ALA A 245 -23.21 -4.70 -5.45
N MET A 246 -23.45 -6.00 -5.22
CA MET A 246 -24.67 -6.68 -5.65
C MET A 246 -25.83 -6.04 -4.89
N VAL A 247 -26.52 -5.11 -5.54
CA VAL A 247 -27.74 -4.50 -5.01
C VAL A 247 -28.68 -5.66 -4.70
N ALA A 248 -29.39 -5.65 -3.57
CA ALA A 248 -30.36 -6.70 -3.29
C ALA A 248 -31.40 -6.75 -4.43
N GLY A 249 -31.37 -7.82 -5.23
CA GLY A 249 -32.19 -7.96 -6.44
C GLY A 249 -31.46 -7.72 -7.77
N ASP A 250 -30.16 -7.38 -7.75
CA ASP A 250 -29.25 -7.37 -8.89
C ASP A 250 -28.76 -8.80 -9.14
N ALA A 251 -29.52 -9.53 -9.95
CA ALA A 251 -29.30 -10.94 -10.21
C ALA A 251 -28.41 -11.19 -11.43
N ASP A 252 -28.15 -10.17 -12.25
CA ASP A 252 -27.23 -10.28 -13.38
C ASP A 252 -25.87 -9.61 -13.15
N GLY A 253 -25.71 -8.89 -12.04
CA GLY A 253 -24.47 -8.26 -11.60
C GLY A 253 -24.15 -6.98 -12.38
N ASP A 254 -25.14 -6.34 -13.01
CA ASP A 254 -24.96 -5.11 -13.79
C ASP A 254 -24.99 -3.82 -12.94
N GLY A 255 -25.18 -3.95 -11.63
CA GLY A 255 -25.23 -2.86 -10.66
C GLY A 255 -26.57 -2.13 -10.62
N LYS A 256 -27.63 -2.67 -11.25
CA LYS A 256 -28.98 -2.10 -11.24
C LYS A 256 -29.98 -3.17 -10.81
N VAL A 257 -31.15 -2.71 -10.34
CA VAL A 257 -32.32 -3.59 -10.13
C VAL A 257 -33.37 -3.20 -11.16
N ASN A 258 -33.46 -4.00 -12.22
CA ASN A 258 -34.27 -3.76 -13.39
C ASN A 258 -34.84 -5.08 -13.97
N PHE A 259 -35.40 -5.02 -15.17
CA PHE A 259 -36.02 -6.20 -15.78
C PHE A 259 -35.00 -7.28 -16.17
N ALA A 260 -33.76 -6.90 -16.44
CA ALA A 260 -32.67 -7.82 -16.76
C ALA A 260 -32.37 -8.78 -15.59
N ASP A 261 -32.49 -8.32 -14.36
CA ASP A 261 -32.37 -9.15 -13.16
C ASP A 261 -33.45 -10.22 -13.06
N ILE A 262 -34.70 -9.84 -13.27
CA ILE A 262 -35.82 -10.79 -13.27
C ILE A 262 -35.60 -11.81 -14.39
N LEU A 263 -35.13 -11.39 -15.55
CA LEU A 263 -34.84 -12.27 -16.68
C LEU A 263 -33.66 -13.22 -16.37
N SER A 264 -32.62 -12.74 -15.68
CA SER A 264 -31.50 -13.55 -15.19
C SER A 264 -31.98 -14.62 -14.21
N VAL A 265 -32.80 -14.26 -13.22
CA VAL A 265 -33.39 -15.21 -12.27
C VAL A 265 -34.24 -16.25 -13.01
N LEU A 266 -35.12 -15.83 -13.93
CA LEU A 266 -36.00 -16.73 -14.67
C LEU A 266 -35.23 -17.67 -15.62
N ASN A 267 -34.15 -17.19 -16.23
CA ASN A 267 -33.31 -18.02 -17.12
C ASN A 267 -32.45 -19.02 -16.34
N ASN A 268 -32.06 -18.68 -15.11
CA ASN A 268 -31.32 -19.56 -14.21
C ASN A 268 -32.23 -20.49 -13.40
N TRP A 269 -33.54 -20.18 -13.34
CA TRP A 269 -34.56 -21.11 -12.90
C TRP A 269 -34.93 -22.08 -14.04
N GLY A 270 -34.14 -23.16 -14.13
CA GLY A 270 -34.50 -24.36 -14.87
C GLY A 270 -35.63 -25.16 -14.18
N PRO A 271 -36.25 -26.12 -14.90
CA PRO A 271 -37.44 -26.85 -14.45
C PRO A 271 -37.25 -27.64 -13.15
#